data_AF-A0A2I0NXU1-F1
#
_entry.id   AF-A0A2I0NXU1-F1
#
_cell.length_a   1.000
_cell.length_b   1.000
_cell.length_c   1.000
_cell.angle_alpha   90.00
_cell.angle_beta   90.00
_cell.angle_gamma   90.00
#
_symmetry.space_group_name_H-M   'P 1'
#
loop_
_entity.id
_entity.type
_entity.pdbx_description
1 polymer ?
#
loop_
_entity_poly.entity_id
_entity_poly.type
_entity_poly.pdbx_seq_one_letter_code
_entity_poly.pdbx_strand_id
1 'polypeptide(L)'
;TEVDSVIAHIREVDPMHIFVKDRGFPPGDPRRCRANLGGARPGYFGHEFEMRLIPWISRGLDALARSGSDTHLPFPPLEESPVLDVQRLKQLIDAEVP
;
A
#
# COMPACT_ATOMS: atom_id res chain seq x y z
N THR A 1 -17.48 -14.50 6.08
CA THR A 1 -16.74 -15.78 6.01
C THR A 1 -16.04 -16.02 7.34
N GLU A 2 -15.54 -17.23 7.63
CA GLU A 2 -14.73 -17.48 8.83
C GLU A 2 -13.54 -16.52 8.91
N VAL A 3 -12.91 -16.23 7.76
CA VAL A 3 -11.83 -15.25 7.61
C VAL A 3 -12.26 -13.86 8.09
N ASP A 4 -13.44 -13.39 7.68
CA ASP A 4 -13.94 -12.06 8.10
C ASP A 4 -14.18 -12.00 9.62
N SER A 5 -14.67 -13.08 10.22
CA SER A 5 -14.86 -13.17 11.67
C SER A 5 -13.54 -13.08 12.42
N VAL A 6 -12.50 -13.75 11.92
CA VAL A 6 -11.16 -13.70 12.50
C VAL A 6 -10.55 -12.30 12.34
N ILE A 7 -10.71 -11.68 11.17
CA ILE A 7 -10.25 -10.31 10.92
C ILE A 7 -10.91 -9.33 11.90
N ALA A 8 -12.23 -9.43 12.08
CA ALA A 8 -12.97 -8.59 13.01
C ALA A 8 -12.43 -8.75 14.44
N HIS A 9 -12.26 -9.98 14.90
CA HIS A 9 -11.78 -10.25 16.25
C HIS A 9 -10.35 -9.75 16.48
N ILE A 10 -9.43 -9.98 15.53
CA ILE A 10 -8.04 -9.52 15.68
C ILE A 10 -7.98 -7.99 15.71
N ARG A 11 -8.83 -7.29 14.95
CA ARG A 11 -8.95 -5.83 15.00
C ARG A 11 -9.45 -5.28 16.34
N GLU A 12 -10.15 -6.06 17.15
CA GLU A 12 -10.49 -5.63 18.52
C GLU A 12 -9.26 -5.52 19.41
N VAL A 13 -8.23 -6.34 19.15
CA VAL A 13 -6.97 -6.36 19.91
C VAL A 13 -6.10 -5.15 19.55
N ASP A 14 -6.03 -4.80 18.26
CA ASP A 14 -5.24 -3.66 17.79
C ASP A 14 -5.93 -2.91 16.62
N PRO A 15 -6.89 -2.02 16.93
CA PRO A 15 -7.79 -1.44 15.93
C PRO A 15 -7.10 -0.65 14.81
N MET A 16 -6.00 0.04 15.12
CA MET A 16 -5.38 1.02 14.22
C MET A 16 -4.11 0.50 13.51
N HIS A 17 -3.69 -0.74 13.79
CA HIS A 17 -2.45 -1.30 13.26
C HIS A 17 -2.63 -2.60 12.46
N ILE A 18 -3.86 -3.12 12.35
CA ILE A 18 -4.14 -4.34 11.59
C ILE A 18 -4.72 -4.01 10.19
N PHE A 19 -3.86 -4.16 9.18
CA PHE A 19 -4.19 -3.99 7.77
C PHE A 19 -4.29 -5.35 7.07
N VAL A 20 -5.36 -5.52 6.28
CA VAL A 20 -5.63 -6.77 5.55
C VAL A 20 -5.70 -6.44 4.07
N LYS A 21 -5.05 -7.26 3.25
CA LYS A 21 -5.08 -7.15 1.79
C LYS A 21 -5.49 -8.47 1.19
N ASP A 22 -6.50 -8.44 0.32
CA ASP A 22 -6.89 -9.62 -0.43
C ASP A 22 -5.81 -10.05 -1.42
N ARG A 23 -5.71 -11.37 -1.63
CA ARG A 23 -4.82 -11.90 -2.66
C ARG A 23 -5.41 -11.60 -4.03
N GLY A 24 -4.65 -10.92 -4.89
CA GLY A 24 -5.07 -10.69 -6.28
C GLY A 24 -5.18 -11.94 -7.15
N PHE A 25 -4.59 -13.07 -6.75
CA PHE A 25 -4.73 -14.36 -7.43
C PHE A 25 -4.86 -15.48 -6.39
N PRO A 26 -5.64 -16.54 -6.66
CA PRO A 26 -5.81 -17.64 -5.74
C PRO A 26 -4.49 -18.39 -5.49
N PRO A 27 -4.36 -19.07 -4.33
CA PRO A 27 -3.26 -19.99 -4.09
C PRO A 27 -3.13 -21.01 -5.23
N GLY A 28 -1.92 -21.22 -5.74
CA GLY A 28 -1.66 -22.17 -6.82
C GLY A 28 -1.97 -21.66 -8.24
N ASP A 29 -2.45 -20.41 -8.41
CA ASP A 29 -2.71 -19.87 -9.74
C ASP A 29 -1.44 -19.89 -10.61
N PRO A 30 -1.44 -20.55 -11.79
CA PRO A 30 -0.25 -20.72 -12.61
C PRO A 30 0.37 -19.40 -13.08
N ARG A 31 -0.40 -18.30 -13.11
CA ARG A 31 0.08 -16.95 -13.49
C ARG A 31 0.99 -16.32 -12.43
N ARG A 32 0.92 -16.77 -11.17
CA ARG A 32 1.70 -16.22 -10.04
C ARG A 32 2.43 -17.26 -9.19
N CYS A 33 2.08 -18.53 -9.32
CA CYS A 33 2.62 -19.59 -8.47
C CYS A 33 4.14 -19.73 -8.69
N ARG A 34 4.91 -19.51 -7.62
CA ARG A 34 6.37 -19.64 -7.64
C ARG A 34 6.84 -21.07 -7.90
N ALA A 35 6.02 -22.07 -7.55
CA ALA A 35 6.35 -23.48 -7.81
C ALA A 35 6.49 -23.78 -9.30
N ASN A 36 5.82 -23.01 -10.16
CA ASN A 36 5.82 -23.23 -11.61
C ASN A 36 6.74 -22.26 -12.38
N LEU A 37 6.88 -21.01 -11.89
CA LEU A 37 7.57 -19.94 -12.64
C LEU A 37 9.02 -19.68 -12.18
N GLY A 38 9.43 -20.13 -10.99
CA GLY A 38 10.73 -19.76 -10.41
C GLY A 38 10.87 -18.24 -10.21
N GLY A 39 12.06 -17.77 -9.82
CA GLY A 39 12.40 -16.34 -9.77
C GLY A 39 11.88 -15.54 -8.57
N ALA A 40 12.18 -14.23 -8.55
CA ALA A 40 11.77 -13.28 -7.50
C ALA A 40 10.26 -12.99 -7.53
N ARG A 41 9.66 -12.58 -6.40
CA ARG A 41 8.22 -12.23 -6.37
C ARG A 41 8.02 -10.97 -7.22
N PRO A 42 7.18 -11.00 -8.26
CA PRO A 42 6.66 -9.75 -8.81
C PRO A 42 5.92 -9.01 -7.68
N GLY A 43 6.27 -7.74 -7.46
CA GLY A 43 5.67 -6.91 -6.41
C GLY A 43 6.37 -6.92 -5.06
N TYR A 44 7.58 -7.51 -4.92
CA TYR A 44 8.37 -7.40 -3.68
C TYR A 44 8.61 -5.94 -3.27
N PHE A 45 9.09 -5.11 -4.20
CA PHE A 45 9.29 -3.67 -3.95
C PHE A 45 7.98 -2.93 -3.65
N GLY A 46 6.86 -3.37 -4.25
CA GLY A 46 5.54 -2.82 -3.92
C GLY A 46 5.16 -3.11 -2.48
N HIS A 47 5.37 -4.35 -2.01
CA HIS A 47 5.17 -4.69 -0.61
C HIS A 47 6.11 -3.95 0.32
N GLU A 48 7.38 -3.76 -0.05
CA GLU A 48 8.33 -2.99 0.75
C GLU A 48 7.89 -1.53 0.89
N PHE A 49 7.46 -0.90 -0.20
CA PHE A 49 6.92 0.46 -0.19
C PHE A 49 5.66 0.55 0.68
N GLU A 50 4.70 -0.37 0.51
CA GLU A 50 3.48 -0.45 1.33
C GLU A 50 3.82 -0.55 2.82
N MET A 51 4.77 -1.42 3.19
CA MET A 51 5.20 -1.61 4.57
C MET A 51 5.83 -0.36 5.18
N ARG A 52 6.52 0.48 4.37
CA ARG A 52 7.09 1.76 4.85
C ARG A 52 6.00 2.80 5.15
N LEU A 53 4.84 2.71 4.51
CA LEU A 53 3.73 3.67 4.69
C LEU A 53 2.83 3.31 5.88
N ILE A 54 2.65 2.02 6.18
CA ILE A 54 1.75 1.53 7.22
C ILE A 54 1.90 2.28 8.58
N PRO A 55 3.11 2.49 9.13
CA PRO A 55 3.26 3.17 10.42
C PRO A 55 2.73 4.61 10.42
N TRP A 56 2.84 5.31 9.29
CA TRP A 56 2.32 6.67 9.14
C TRP A 56 0.80 6.69 9.10
N ILE A 57 0.20 5.72 8.41
CA ILE A 57 -1.25 5.54 8.36
C ILE A 57 -1.79 5.26 9.77
N SER A 58 -1.18 4.31 10.50
CA SER A 58 -1.57 4.01 11.88
C SER A 58 -1.51 5.24 12.78
N ARG A 59 -0.41 6.01 12.73
CA ARG A 59 -0.27 7.26 13.51
C ARG A 59 -1.37 8.27 13.19
N GLY A 60 -1.73 8.40 11.91
CA GLY A 60 -2.82 9.28 11.47
C GLY A 60 -4.17 8.84 12.02
N LEU A 61 -4.49 7.55 11.91
CA LEU A 61 -5.74 6.98 12.44
C LEU A 61 -5.85 7.14 13.97
N ASP A 62 -4.75 6.86 14.67
CA ASP A 62 -4.61 7.07 16.11
C ASP A 62 -4.85 8.53 16.53
N ALA A 63 -4.30 9.48 15.76
CA ALA A 63 -4.47 10.90 16.01
C ALA A 63 -5.93 11.34 15.82
N LEU A 64 -6.59 10.85 14.76
CA LEU A 64 -8.01 11.09 14.51
C LEU A 64 -8.91 10.51 15.61
N ALA A 65 -8.63 9.28 16.05
CA ALA A 65 -9.37 8.67 17.15
C ALA A 65 -9.23 9.47 18.45
N ARG A 66 -8.05 10.01 18.73
CA ARG A 66 -7.78 10.84 19.92
C ARG A 66 -8.38 12.24 19.83
N SER A 67 -8.43 12.86 18.65
CA SER A 67 -9.00 14.20 18.49
C SER A 67 -10.52 14.21 18.60
N GLY A 68 -11.18 13.04 18.63
CA GLY A 68 -12.62 12.89 18.82
C GLY A 68 -13.44 13.58 17.72
N SER A 69 -12.80 13.88 16.60
CA SER A 69 -13.28 14.88 15.69
C SER A 69 -13.53 14.28 14.31
N ASP A 70 -14.77 14.40 13.87
CA ASP A 70 -15.25 14.29 12.49
C ASP A 70 -14.65 15.42 11.61
N THR A 71 -13.46 15.90 11.98
CA THR A 71 -12.78 17.01 11.34
C THR A 71 -12.35 16.50 9.98
N HIS A 72 -13.05 16.97 8.97
CA HIS A 72 -12.51 17.14 7.63
C HIS A 72 -11.20 17.92 7.78
N LEU A 73 -10.08 17.21 7.99
CA LEU A 73 -8.76 17.78 7.87
C LEU A 73 -8.76 18.45 6.50
N PRO A 74 -8.52 19.77 6.40
CA PRO A 74 -8.38 20.38 5.09
C PRO A 74 -7.21 19.66 4.45
N PHE A 75 -7.50 18.78 3.49
CA PHE A 75 -6.47 18.25 2.63
C PHE A 75 -5.83 19.50 2.03
N PRO A 76 -4.56 19.79 2.33
CA PRO A 76 -3.91 20.89 1.64
C PRO A 76 -4.12 20.59 0.15
N PRO A 77 -4.52 21.59 -0.66
CA PRO A 77 -4.67 21.36 -2.09
C PRO A 77 -3.39 20.66 -2.54
N LEU A 78 -3.56 19.47 -3.15
CA LEU A 78 -2.43 18.73 -3.71
C LEU A 78 -1.70 19.73 -4.59
N GLU A 79 -0.46 20.06 -4.23
CA GLU A 79 0.40 20.82 -5.13
C GLU A 79 0.53 19.96 -6.37
N GLU A 80 -0.18 20.35 -7.43
CA GLU A 80 -0.08 19.70 -8.72
C GLU A 80 1.37 19.88 -9.16
N SER A 81 2.17 18.85 -8.93
CA SER A 81 3.50 18.78 -9.49
C SER A 81 3.30 18.91 -11.01
N PRO A 82 4.03 19.82 -11.68
CA PRO A 82 3.85 20.01 -13.10
C PRO A 82 3.98 18.66 -13.79
N VAL A 83 2.97 18.31 -14.59
CA VAL A 83 2.94 17.04 -15.31
C VAL A 83 4.25 16.91 -16.07
N LEU A 84 5.03 15.87 -15.77
CA LEU A 84 6.33 15.69 -16.39
C LEU A 84 6.12 15.49 -17.89
N ASP A 85 6.72 16.36 -18.69
CA ASP A 85 6.67 16.25 -20.14
C ASP A 85 7.27 14.91 -20.60
N VAL A 86 6.66 14.32 -21.64
CA VAL A 86 7.06 13.01 -22.16
C VAL A 86 8.50 13.02 -22.63
N GLN A 87 8.97 14.10 -23.25
CA GLN A 87 10.38 14.19 -23.69
C GLN A 87 11.31 14.28 -22.50
N ARG A 88 10.92 15.03 -21.46
CA ARG A 88 11.71 15.13 -20.23
C ARG A 88 11.82 13.78 -19.51
N LEU A 89 10.74 13.01 -19.44
CA LEU A 89 10.77 11.67 -18.87
C LEU A 89 11.71 10.74 -19.65
N LYS A 90 11.65 10.77 -20.99
CA LYS A 90 12.54 9.96 -21.84
C LYS A 90 14.01 10.31 -21.61
N GLN A 91 14.35 11.60 -21.53
CA GLN A 91 15.71 12.04 -21.23
C GLN A 91 16.24 11.54 -19.88
N LEU A 92 15.39 11.53 -18.85
CA LEU A 92 15.77 11.03 -17.53
C LEU A 92 16.00 9.52 -17.54
N ILE A 93 15.14 8.77 -18.24
CA ILE A 93 15.31 7.32 -18.40
C ILE A 93 16.63 7.03 -19.13
N ASP A 94 16.90 7.69 -20.25
CA ASP A 94 18.10 7.46 -21.05
C ASP A 94 19.40 7.85 -20.30
N ALA A 95 19.32 8.83 -19.39
CA ALA A 95 20.46 9.28 -18.58
C ALA A 95 20.76 8.38 -17.37
N GLU A 96 19.79 7.59 -16.89
CA GLU A 96 19.93 6.68 -15.74
C GLU A 96 20.51 5.30 -16.17
N VAL A 97 20.55 5.00 -17.47
CA VAL A 97 21.13 3.76 -17.99
C VAL A 97 22.66 3.89 -18.03
N PRO A 98 23.44 3.04 -17.34
CA PRO A 98 24.90 2.99 -17.45
C PRO A 98 25.39 2.51 -18.81
#